data_AF-A0A8H6SEK6-F1
#
_entry.id   AF-A0A8H6SEK6-F1
#
_cell.length_a   1.000
_cell.length_b   1.000
_cell.length_c   1.000
_cell.angle_alpha   90.00
_cell.angle_beta   90.00
_cell.angle_gamma   90.00
#
_symmetry.space_group_name_H-M   'P 1'
#
loop_
_entity.id
_entity.type
_entity.pdbx_description
1 polymer ?
#
loop_
_entity_poly.entity_id
_entity_poly.type
_entity_poly.pdbx_seq_one_letter_code
_entity_poly.pdbx_strand_id
1 'polypeptide(L)'
;MPPAKVHIIQIKLAPGRIAELYALVSENPQLMTLCPELDQAQVVVTGIHMRQRLERHLDWETAGTKAIVTPEWLRESAKQGILLPYADYAAIRGLIPRQLDPRDASPSILTPPSSPEPQETLEQPHYSSRYACLRPCPLESPNQELARQLAVIRQDRELDGNATSALVYERATSVIIAYPHKITAARMNELAKLPFMGEKMLAKVEEYIESGTITESQKIAASGRFRALSAFTTIYGIGPSTARKLFDVFGLRTFDELVAHFSTNELPYLNDDRSESRIQTRAPTLKIQAALALREELNERIPRTEVEAMHSVVMAELEQIKGGCTGTIVGGYRRGKAYSNDVDIVITHPSLANEPSLVSDLCEKLVNQLFQRGLITHLMHLGSFLQPGAPRHPSLSTIEKALTVFRLPPQLDPRGVHRRLDLIVVAPETYWTAIVGWTGSKMFERDLRLWAKERGLNFDSSGITRRSNGKQYFPQTEEEVFSTMGLGYLDPTLRNADA
;
A
#
# COMPACT_ATOMS: atom_id res chain seq x y z
N MET A 1 40.40 -18.49 -22.19
CA MET A 1 39.73 -18.91 -20.94
C MET A 1 39.14 -20.29 -21.15
N PRO A 2 39.02 -21.14 -20.11
CA PRO A 2 38.28 -22.39 -20.23
C PRO A 2 36.82 -22.11 -20.62
N PRO A 3 36.14 -23.02 -21.36
CA PRO A 3 34.75 -22.84 -21.75
C PRO A 3 33.85 -22.79 -20.51
N ALA A 4 32.85 -21.90 -20.52
CA ALA A 4 31.92 -21.75 -19.41
C ALA A 4 31.10 -23.03 -19.22
N LYS A 5 31.01 -23.51 -17.97
CA LYS A 5 30.18 -24.67 -17.63
C LYS A 5 28.71 -24.25 -17.52
N VAL A 6 27.87 -24.69 -18.46
CA VAL A 6 26.47 -24.29 -18.60
C VAL A 6 25.53 -25.41 -18.17
N HIS A 7 24.58 -25.11 -17.28
CA HIS A 7 23.46 -25.97 -16.94
C HIS A 7 22.13 -25.35 -17.41
N ILE A 8 21.23 -26.16 -17.99
CA ILE A 8 19.96 -25.67 -18.54
C ILE A 8 18.80 -26.20 -17.69
N ILE A 9 18.08 -25.31 -17.01
CA ILE A 9 16.84 -25.67 -16.32
C ILE A 9 15.72 -25.69 -17.36
N GLN A 10 15.26 -26.89 -17.69
CA GLN A 10 14.28 -27.15 -18.75
C GLN A 10 12.87 -26.61 -18.44
N ILE A 11 12.58 -26.31 -17.18
CA ILE A 11 11.25 -25.86 -16.73
C ILE A 11 10.92 -24.49 -17.30
N LYS A 12 9.67 -24.33 -17.77
CA LYS A 12 9.17 -23.14 -18.50
C LYS A 12 9.84 -22.89 -19.87
N LEU A 13 10.60 -23.85 -20.38
CA LEU A 13 11.07 -23.85 -21.76
C LEU A 13 10.21 -24.82 -22.60
N ALA A 14 9.89 -24.43 -23.83
CA ALA A 14 9.21 -25.32 -24.77
C ALA A 14 10.19 -26.40 -25.27
N PRO A 15 9.73 -27.63 -25.59
CA PRO A 15 10.62 -28.72 -26.04
C PRO A 15 11.56 -28.35 -27.20
N GLY A 16 11.06 -27.60 -28.19
CA GLY A 16 11.87 -27.09 -29.30
C GLY A 16 12.96 -26.09 -28.86
N ARG A 17 12.69 -25.27 -27.83
CA ARG A 17 13.70 -24.35 -27.25
C ARG A 17 14.75 -25.12 -26.45
N ILE A 18 14.38 -26.22 -25.81
CA ILE A 18 15.35 -27.03 -25.06
C ILE A 18 16.35 -27.66 -26.04
N ALA A 19 15.88 -28.31 -27.10
CA ALA A 19 16.74 -28.91 -28.13
C ALA A 19 17.67 -27.88 -28.78
N GLU A 20 17.15 -26.69 -29.10
CA GLU A 20 17.93 -25.55 -29.61
C GLU A 20 19.08 -25.17 -28.65
N LEU A 21 18.80 -25.00 -27.35
CA LEU A 21 19.82 -24.57 -26.39
C LEU A 21 20.92 -25.62 -26.19
N TYR A 22 20.57 -26.92 -26.19
CA TYR A 22 21.58 -27.98 -26.14
C TYR A 22 22.45 -28.01 -27.41
N ALA A 23 21.85 -27.84 -28.60
CA ALA A 23 22.59 -27.74 -29.85
C ALA A 23 23.57 -26.56 -29.84
N LEU A 24 23.15 -25.38 -29.35
CA LEU A 24 24.02 -24.20 -29.26
C LEU A 24 25.25 -24.41 -28.37
N VAL A 25 25.12 -25.16 -27.26
CA VAL A 25 26.28 -25.52 -26.42
C VAL A 25 27.18 -26.52 -27.14
N SER A 26 26.62 -27.53 -27.79
CA SER A 26 27.38 -28.56 -28.51
C SER A 26 28.12 -28.02 -29.74
N GLU A 27 27.56 -27.04 -30.43
CA GLU A 27 28.15 -26.38 -31.61
C GLU A 27 29.24 -25.35 -31.25
N ASN A 28 29.34 -24.94 -29.98
CA ASN A 28 30.30 -23.94 -29.50
C ASN A 28 31.19 -24.45 -28.34
N PRO A 29 31.88 -25.59 -28.49
CA PRO A 29 32.65 -26.22 -27.42
C PRO A 29 33.83 -25.36 -26.92
N GLN A 30 34.31 -24.43 -27.74
CA GLN A 30 35.35 -23.46 -27.38
C GLN A 30 34.87 -22.36 -26.41
N LEU A 31 33.56 -22.09 -26.36
CA LEU A 31 32.97 -21.05 -25.50
C LEU A 31 32.30 -21.64 -24.27
N MET A 32 31.63 -22.77 -24.42
CA MET A 32 30.74 -23.31 -23.41
C MET A 32 30.72 -24.85 -23.45
N THR A 33 30.57 -25.45 -22.29
CA THR A 33 30.47 -26.90 -22.14
C THR A 33 29.28 -27.25 -21.27
N LEU A 34 28.55 -28.29 -21.65
CA LEU A 34 27.37 -28.71 -20.91
C LEU A 34 27.79 -29.34 -19.57
N CYS A 35 27.16 -28.88 -18.49
CA CYS A 35 27.39 -29.37 -17.14
C CYS A 35 26.11 -30.02 -16.59
N PRO A 36 26.04 -31.36 -16.47
CA PRO A 36 24.85 -32.04 -15.98
C PRO A 36 24.64 -31.83 -14.48
N GLU A 37 25.71 -31.62 -13.70
CA GLU A 37 25.64 -31.34 -12.27
C GLU A 37 25.52 -29.84 -12.03
N LEU A 38 24.41 -29.42 -11.40
CA LEU A 38 24.10 -28.02 -11.13
C LEU A 38 25.19 -27.36 -10.25
N ASP A 39 25.74 -28.10 -9.30
CA ASP A 39 26.77 -27.60 -8.35
C ASP A 39 28.08 -27.24 -9.06
N GLN A 40 28.41 -27.93 -10.15
CA GLN A 40 29.62 -27.68 -10.93
C GLN A 40 29.43 -26.63 -12.04
N ALA A 41 28.19 -26.19 -12.28
CA ALA A 41 27.87 -25.20 -13.30
C ALA A 41 28.26 -23.79 -12.88
N GLN A 42 28.80 -23.01 -13.81
CA GLN A 42 29.10 -21.59 -13.63
C GLN A 42 27.92 -20.71 -14.08
N VAL A 43 27.22 -21.15 -15.13
CA VAL A 43 26.09 -20.45 -15.72
C VAL A 43 24.88 -21.36 -15.71
N VAL A 44 23.74 -20.83 -15.26
CA VAL A 44 22.45 -21.51 -15.29
C VAL A 44 21.52 -20.76 -16.23
N VAL A 45 21.10 -21.43 -17.30
CA VAL A 45 20.15 -20.89 -18.28
C VAL A 45 18.74 -21.35 -17.90
N THR A 46 17.81 -20.40 -17.73
CA THR A 46 16.44 -20.72 -17.30
C THR A 46 15.38 -19.79 -17.91
N GLY A 47 14.19 -20.34 -18.18
CA GLY A 47 12.99 -19.57 -18.52
C GLY A 47 12.20 -19.06 -17.30
N ILE A 48 12.74 -19.21 -16.08
CA ILE A 48 12.10 -18.80 -14.83
C ILE A 48 12.54 -17.39 -14.45
N HIS A 49 11.60 -16.44 -14.40
CA HIS A 49 11.86 -15.04 -14.05
C HIS A 49 11.45 -14.64 -12.62
N MET A 50 10.97 -15.60 -11.82
CA MET A 50 10.47 -15.36 -10.46
C MET A 50 11.29 -16.16 -9.44
N ARG A 51 11.87 -15.47 -8.45
CA ARG A 51 12.66 -16.05 -7.36
C ARG A 51 12.02 -17.26 -6.71
N GLN A 52 10.79 -17.12 -6.21
CA GLN A 52 10.06 -18.19 -5.52
C GLN A 52 9.89 -19.48 -6.34
N ARG A 53 9.94 -19.38 -7.67
CA ARG A 53 9.87 -20.56 -8.55
C ARG A 53 11.24 -21.16 -8.84
N LEU A 54 12.29 -20.34 -8.91
CA LEU A 54 13.65 -20.83 -9.08
C LEU A 54 14.10 -21.61 -7.83
N GLU A 55 13.74 -21.14 -6.64
CA GLU A 55 14.06 -21.77 -5.35
C GLU A 55 13.54 -23.22 -5.19
N ARG A 56 12.64 -23.68 -6.07
CA ARG A 56 12.17 -25.08 -6.12
C ARG A 56 13.10 -26.03 -6.88
N HIS A 57 14.06 -25.48 -7.61
CA HIS A 57 14.94 -26.21 -8.52
C HIS A 57 16.42 -25.92 -8.26
N LEU A 58 16.72 -24.81 -7.59
CA LEU A 58 18.05 -24.36 -7.22
C LEU A 58 17.91 -23.62 -5.90
N ASP A 59 18.58 -24.09 -4.85
CA ASP A 59 18.57 -23.40 -3.56
C ASP A 59 19.21 -22.01 -3.69
N TRP A 60 18.77 -21.07 -2.84
CA TRP A 60 19.12 -19.66 -3.01
C TRP A 60 20.59 -19.35 -2.72
N GLU A 61 21.22 -20.15 -1.86
CA GLU A 61 22.63 -20.00 -1.51
C GLU A 61 23.51 -20.38 -2.72
N THR A 62 23.24 -21.53 -3.34
CA THR A 62 23.88 -21.98 -4.58
C THR A 62 23.55 -21.03 -5.75
N ALA A 63 22.33 -20.51 -5.84
CA ALA A 63 21.96 -19.53 -6.88
C ALA A 63 22.78 -18.24 -6.79
N GLY A 64 23.15 -17.81 -5.57
CA GLY A 64 24.01 -16.66 -5.31
C GLY A 64 25.47 -16.84 -5.72
N THR A 65 25.88 -18.04 -6.14
CA THR A 65 27.24 -18.35 -6.60
C THR A 65 27.36 -18.57 -8.11
N LYS A 66 26.23 -18.50 -8.85
CA LYS A 66 26.15 -18.83 -10.29
C LYS A 66 25.56 -17.68 -11.08
N ALA A 67 25.91 -17.57 -12.35
CA ALA A 67 25.28 -16.62 -13.26
C ALA A 67 23.92 -17.17 -13.75
N ILE A 68 22.82 -16.61 -13.27
CA ILE A 68 21.47 -17.04 -13.66
C ILE A 68 20.95 -16.17 -14.80
N VAL A 69 20.92 -16.71 -16.01
CA VAL A 69 20.66 -15.95 -17.24
C VAL A 69 19.48 -16.51 -18.04
N THR A 70 18.90 -15.67 -18.89
CA THR A 70 17.83 -16.10 -19.81
C THR A 70 18.41 -16.86 -21.01
N PRO A 71 17.58 -17.63 -21.75
CA PRO A 71 18.00 -18.31 -22.98
C PRO A 71 18.64 -17.38 -24.03
N GLU A 72 18.27 -16.10 -24.04
CA GLU A 72 18.79 -15.10 -24.98
C GLU A 72 20.29 -14.86 -24.79
N TRP A 73 20.83 -15.01 -23.57
CA TRP A 73 22.28 -14.92 -23.34
C TRP A 73 23.05 -15.95 -24.15
N LEU A 74 22.56 -17.20 -24.14
CA LEU A 74 23.21 -18.32 -24.81
C LEU A 74 23.18 -18.13 -26.33
N ARG A 75 22.04 -17.68 -26.87
CA ARG A 75 21.85 -17.41 -28.29
C ARG A 75 22.78 -16.32 -28.79
N GLU A 76 22.79 -15.17 -28.12
CA GLU A 76 23.59 -14.03 -28.56
C GLU A 76 25.08 -14.29 -28.35
N SER A 77 25.47 -15.02 -27.30
CA SER A 77 26.88 -15.43 -27.09
C SER A 77 27.37 -16.39 -28.17
N ALA A 78 26.55 -17.40 -28.53
CA ALA A 78 26.87 -18.31 -29.63
C ALA A 78 26.96 -17.59 -30.97
N LYS A 79 26.01 -16.69 -31.26
CA LYS A 79 25.96 -15.91 -32.50
C LYS A 79 27.16 -14.97 -32.66
N GLN A 80 27.62 -14.36 -31.58
CA GLN A 80 28.76 -13.42 -31.61
C GLN A 80 30.12 -14.12 -31.45
N GLY A 81 30.12 -15.42 -31.15
CA GLY A 81 31.35 -16.17 -30.93
C GLY A 81 32.13 -15.75 -29.68
N ILE A 82 31.48 -15.05 -28.74
CA ILE A 82 32.06 -14.56 -27.48
C ILE A 82 31.07 -14.72 -26.32
N LEU A 83 31.58 -14.88 -25.09
CA LEU A 83 30.72 -14.89 -23.90
C LEU A 83 30.30 -13.46 -23.56
N LEU A 84 29.00 -13.19 -23.65
CA LEU A 84 28.46 -11.87 -23.35
C LEU A 84 28.37 -11.62 -21.83
N PRO A 85 28.34 -10.35 -21.39
CA PRO A 85 28.14 -10.03 -19.99
C PRO A 85 26.85 -10.64 -19.44
N TYR A 86 26.92 -11.31 -18.29
CA TYR A 86 25.74 -11.96 -17.69
C TYR A 86 24.70 -10.93 -17.24
N ALA A 87 25.14 -9.74 -16.81
CA ALA A 87 24.31 -8.67 -16.26
C ALA A 87 23.12 -8.29 -17.14
N ASP A 88 23.34 -8.21 -18.44
CA ASP A 88 22.36 -7.73 -19.40
C ASP A 88 21.28 -8.78 -19.70
N TYR A 89 21.51 -10.03 -19.28
CA TYR A 89 20.65 -11.17 -19.53
C TYR A 89 20.19 -11.88 -18.24
N ALA A 90 20.25 -11.20 -17.10
CA ALA A 90 19.85 -11.75 -15.81
C ALA A 90 18.40 -12.29 -15.86
N ALA A 91 18.20 -13.59 -15.61
CA ALA A 91 16.84 -14.14 -15.54
C ALA A 91 16.09 -13.65 -14.29
N ILE A 92 16.83 -13.36 -13.21
CA ILE A 92 16.33 -12.75 -11.98
C ILE A 92 17.14 -11.48 -11.70
N ARG A 93 16.43 -10.34 -11.56
CA ARG A 93 17.07 -9.04 -11.30
C ARG A 93 17.82 -9.06 -9.97
N GLY A 94 19.10 -8.68 -10.00
CA GLY A 94 19.95 -8.55 -8.81
C GLY A 94 20.68 -9.83 -8.38
N LEU A 95 20.56 -10.92 -9.14
CA LEU A 95 21.19 -12.22 -8.82
C LEU A 95 22.34 -12.54 -9.79
N ILE A 96 23.38 -11.70 -9.79
CA ILE A 96 24.61 -11.97 -10.54
C ILE A 96 25.81 -11.79 -9.62
N PRO A 97 26.58 -12.85 -9.37
CA PRO A 97 27.83 -12.73 -8.62
C PRO A 97 28.79 -11.85 -9.41
N ARG A 98 29.25 -10.74 -8.81
CA ARG A 98 30.16 -9.77 -9.47
C ARG A 98 31.36 -10.48 -10.11
N GLN A 99 31.98 -11.41 -9.39
CA GLN A 99 33.17 -12.16 -9.80
C GLN A 99 33.01 -13.04 -11.05
N LEU A 100 31.79 -13.32 -11.50
CA LEU A 100 31.56 -14.11 -12.71
C LEU A 100 31.40 -13.23 -13.96
N ASP A 101 31.16 -11.93 -13.82
CA ASP A 101 30.93 -11.07 -14.97
C ASP A 101 32.19 -10.95 -15.84
N PRO A 102 32.13 -11.27 -17.15
CA PRO A 102 33.25 -11.10 -18.09
C PRO A 102 33.85 -9.68 -18.10
N ARG A 103 33.12 -8.67 -17.61
CA ARG A 103 33.60 -7.29 -17.45
C ARG A 103 34.68 -7.12 -16.39
N ASP A 104 34.74 -7.99 -15.38
CA ASP A 104 35.69 -7.88 -14.26
C ASP A 104 37.09 -8.43 -14.61
N ALA A 105 37.30 -8.98 -15.82
CA ALA A 105 38.57 -9.54 -16.27
C ALA A 105 39.63 -8.50 -16.71
N SER A 106 39.37 -7.19 -16.56
CA SER A 106 40.32 -6.13 -16.89
C SER A 106 40.50 -5.15 -15.71
N PRO A 107 41.71 -4.91 -15.19
CA PRO A 107 41.93 -3.91 -14.16
C PRO A 107 41.95 -2.53 -14.83
N SER A 108 40.78 -1.99 -15.12
CA SER A 108 40.65 -0.56 -15.40
C SER A 108 40.38 0.14 -14.08
N ILE A 109 41.35 0.99 -13.70
CA ILE A 109 41.21 1.99 -12.64
C ILE A 109 40.02 2.88 -13.03
N LEU A 110 38.85 2.51 -12.53
CA LEU A 110 37.74 3.43 -12.41
C LEU A 110 37.71 3.79 -10.94
N THR A 111 38.31 4.95 -10.64
CA THR A 111 37.84 5.78 -9.55
C THR A 111 36.32 5.72 -9.55
N PRO A 112 35.67 5.41 -8.40
CA PRO A 112 34.22 5.53 -8.35
C PRO A 112 33.90 6.95 -8.82
N PRO A 113 32.91 7.17 -9.71
CA PRO A 113 32.37 8.51 -9.82
C PRO A 113 32.01 8.86 -8.38
N SER A 114 32.63 9.92 -7.86
CA SER A 114 32.18 10.57 -6.64
C SER A 114 30.68 10.67 -6.82
N SER A 115 29.95 9.87 -6.04
CA SER A 115 28.51 10.01 -5.97
C SER A 115 28.32 11.49 -5.67
N PRO A 116 27.49 12.23 -6.42
CA PRO A 116 27.11 13.53 -5.92
C PRO A 116 26.52 13.26 -4.54
N GLU A 117 27.21 13.71 -3.50
CA GLU A 117 26.53 13.98 -2.25
C GLU A 117 25.35 14.86 -2.65
N PRO A 118 24.09 14.48 -2.36
CA PRO A 118 22.98 15.28 -2.77
C PRO A 118 23.01 16.58 -1.96
N GLN A 119 23.62 17.61 -2.52
CA GLN A 119 23.03 18.94 -2.49
C GLN A 119 21.83 18.93 -3.44
N GLU A 120 20.84 18.07 -3.19
CA GLU A 120 19.61 18.02 -3.97
C GLU A 120 18.69 19.13 -3.45
N THR A 121 18.37 20.07 -4.32
CA THR A 121 17.24 20.98 -4.12
C THR A 121 15.99 20.13 -3.95
N LEU A 122 15.34 20.21 -2.78
CA LEU A 122 14.11 19.46 -2.50
C LEU A 122 13.02 19.89 -3.48
N GLU A 123 12.32 18.92 -4.07
CA GLU A 123 11.19 19.22 -4.95
C GLU A 123 10.08 19.89 -4.14
N GLN A 124 9.73 21.13 -4.52
CA GLN A 124 8.75 21.92 -3.79
C GLN A 124 7.32 21.60 -4.24
N PRO A 125 6.35 21.63 -3.33
CA PRO A 125 4.95 21.40 -3.69
C PRO A 125 4.43 22.42 -4.72
N HIS A 126 3.77 21.92 -5.77
CA HIS A 126 3.12 22.72 -6.80
C HIS A 126 1.86 22.01 -7.32
N TYR A 127 0.75 22.75 -7.46
CA TYR A 127 -0.56 22.18 -7.81
C TYR A 127 -0.60 21.46 -9.16
N SER A 128 0.27 21.82 -10.11
CA SER A 128 0.34 21.19 -11.43
C SER A 128 1.11 19.86 -11.46
N SER A 129 1.73 19.47 -10.35
CA SER A 129 2.49 18.21 -10.28
C SER A 129 1.60 17.01 -10.57
N ARG A 130 2.19 16.00 -11.23
CA ARG A 130 1.56 14.69 -11.45
C ARG A 130 1.30 13.94 -10.13
N TYR A 131 2.12 14.15 -9.11
CA TYR A 131 2.05 13.40 -7.86
C TYR A 131 1.28 14.16 -6.80
N ALA A 132 0.28 13.53 -6.18
CA ALA A 132 -0.48 14.12 -5.08
C ALA A 132 0.41 14.50 -3.89
N CYS A 133 1.52 13.78 -3.67
CA CYS A 133 2.48 14.11 -2.62
C CYS A 133 3.24 15.43 -2.82
N LEU A 134 3.12 16.04 -4.00
CA LEU A 134 3.65 17.35 -4.35
C LEU A 134 2.54 18.37 -4.61
N ARG A 135 1.27 18.05 -4.36
CA ARG A 135 0.16 18.99 -4.54
C ARG A 135 -0.38 19.41 -3.18
N PRO A 136 -0.34 20.71 -2.84
CA PRO A 136 -1.10 21.21 -1.71
C PRO A 136 -2.60 20.99 -1.96
N CYS A 137 -3.19 20.02 -1.26
CA CYS A 137 -4.61 19.67 -1.33
C CYS A 137 -5.29 20.13 -0.02
N PRO A 138 -5.89 21.33 0.01
CA PRO A 138 -6.55 21.84 1.21
C PRO A 138 -7.78 21.00 1.55
N LEU A 139 -8.24 21.11 2.80
CA LEU A 139 -9.47 20.41 3.24
C LEU A 139 -10.71 20.85 2.44
N GLU A 140 -10.85 22.16 2.22
CA GLU A 140 -11.93 22.74 1.42
C GLU A 140 -11.34 23.34 0.15
N SER A 141 -11.71 22.77 -1.00
CA SER A 141 -11.30 23.27 -2.31
C SER A 141 -12.28 24.31 -2.86
N PRO A 142 -11.83 25.31 -3.65
CA PRO A 142 -12.74 26.13 -4.45
C PRO A 142 -13.65 25.31 -5.38
N ASN A 143 -13.23 24.09 -5.70
CA ASN A 143 -13.89 23.18 -6.64
C ASN A 143 -14.53 21.97 -5.92
N GLN A 144 -14.83 22.10 -4.62
CA GLN A 144 -15.32 21.00 -3.79
C GLN A 144 -16.55 20.30 -4.37
N GLU A 145 -17.51 21.05 -4.89
CA GLU A 145 -18.76 20.48 -5.40
C GLU A 145 -18.56 19.68 -6.70
N LEU A 146 -17.70 20.16 -7.61
CA LEU A 146 -17.26 19.39 -8.77
C LEU A 146 -16.57 18.09 -8.34
N ALA A 147 -15.67 18.17 -7.36
CA ALA A 147 -14.98 17.01 -6.80
C ALA A 147 -15.97 15.97 -6.22
N ARG A 148 -17.01 16.42 -5.50
CA ARG A 148 -18.07 15.55 -4.95
C ARG A 148 -18.85 14.82 -6.05
N GLN A 149 -19.23 15.51 -7.12
CA GLN A 149 -19.97 14.88 -8.21
C GLN A 149 -19.12 13.86 -8.97
N LEU A 150 -17.82 14.11 -9.15
CA LEU A 150 -16.89 13.13 -9.71
C LEU A 150 -16.65 11.94 -8.76
N ALA A 151 -16.71 12.16 -7.44
CA ALA A 151 -16.58 11.09 -6.45
C ALA A 151 -17.72 10.08 -6.53
N VAL A 152 -18.94 10.50 -6.87
CA VAL A 152 -20.07 9.59 -7.14
C VAL A 152 -19.74 8.65 -8.31
N ILE A 153 -19.22 9.19 -9.41
CA ILE A 153 -18.81 8.39 -10.58
C ILE A 153 -17.67 7.44 -10.17
N ARG A 154 -16.66 7.93 -9.44
CA ARG A 154 -15.56 7.11 -8.92
C ARG A 154 -16.06 5.92 -8.11
N GLN A 155 -16.97 6.17 -7.17
CA GLN A 155 -17.54 5.16 -6.28
C GLN A 155 -18.33 4.12 -7.08
N ASP A 156 -19.11 4.53 -8.07
CA ASP A 156 -19.84 3.61 -8.94
C ASP A 156 -18.90 2.67 -9.69
N ARG A 157 -17.82 3.19 -10.27
CA ARG A 157 -16.81 2.34 -10.94
C ARG A 157 -16.15 1.35 -9.98
N GLU A 158 -15.91 1.74 -8.73
CA GLU A 158 -15.36 0.86 -7.69
C GLU A 158 -16.37 -0.23 -7.30
N LEU A 159 -17.64 0.14 -7.12
CA LEU A 159 -18.75 -0.75 -6.80
C LEU A 159 -19.06 -1.74 -7.93
N ASP A 160 -18.81 -1.39 -9.18
CA ASP A 160 -18.91 -2.30 -10.33
C ASP A 160 -17.63 -3.13 -10.58
N GLY A 161 -16.58 -2.92 -9.78
CA GLY A 161 -15.31 -3.67 -9.90
C GLY A 161 -14.38 -3.15 -11.00
N ASN A 162 -14.67 -1.98 -11.57
CA ASN A 162 -13.83 -1.30 -12.54
C ASN A 162 -12.80 -0.39 -11.85
N ALA A 163 -11.85 -1.02 -11.15
CA ALA A 163 -10.84 -0.32 -10.34
C ALA A 163 -9.96 0.64 -11.17
N THR A 164 -9.64 0.29 -12.42
CA THR A 164 -8.87 1.17 -13.31
C THR A 164 -9.62 2.47 -13.61
N SER A 165 -10.92 2.37 -13.93
CA SER A 165 -11.75 3.55 -14.19
C SER A 165 -11.94 4.38 -12.92
N ALA A 166 -12.22 3.73 -11.79
CA ALA A 166 -12.31 4.41 -10.49
C ALA A 166 -11.03 5.21 -10.19
N LEU A 167 -9.85 4.64 -10.44
CA LEU A 167 -8.58 5.31 -10.23
C LEU A 167 -8.36 6.53 -11.13
N VAL A 168 -8.86 6.50 -12.37
CA VAL A 168 -8.80 7.66 -13.27
C VAL A 168 -9.59 8.83 -12.68
N TYR A 169 -10.82 8.58 -12.22
CA TYR A 169 -11.61 9.61 -11.55
C TYR A 169 -10.96 10.09 -10.25
N GLU A 170 -10.43 9.18 -9.42
CA GLU A 170 -9.77 9.54 -8.16
C GLU A 170 -8.56 10.48 -8.40
N ARG A 171 -7.75 10.20 -9.45
CA ARG A 171 -6.63 11.05 -9.85
C ARG A 171 -7.06 12.42 -10.35
N ALA A 172 -8.07 12.48 -11.22
CA ALA A 172 -8.58 13.74 -11.74
C ALA A 172 -9.20 14.59 -10.63
N THR A 173 -9.99 13.98 -9.75
CA THR A 173 -10.57 14.64 -8.58
C THR A 173 -9.49 15.21 -7.67
N SER A 174 -8.40 14.48 -7.43
CA SER A 174 -7.25 14.99 -6.66
C SER A 174 -6.60 16.23 -7.28
N VAL A 175 -6.50 16.29 -8.61
CA VAL A 175 -6.00 17.47 -9.33
C VAL A 175 -6.97 18.65 -9.21
N ILE A 176 -8.27 18.39 -9.32
CA ILE A 176 -9.32 19.41 -9.15
C ILE A 176 -9.33 20.00 -7.74
N ILE A 177 -9.14 19.17 -6.71
CA ILE A 177 -9.05 19.61 -5.31
C ILE A 177 -7.85 20.54 -5.12
N ALA A 178 -6.69 20.16 -5.65
CA ALA A 178 -5.45 20.93 -5.55
C ALA A 178 -5.44 22.22 -6.37
N TYR A 179 -6.33 22.35 -7.37
CA TYR A 179 -6.35 23.53 -8.23
C TYR A 179 -6.79 24.77 -7.44
N PRO A 180 -5.94 25.82 -7.34
CA PRO A 180 -6.10 26.89 -6.36
C PRO A 180 -7.19 27.91 -6.69
N HIS A 181 -7.75 27.85 -7.90
CA HIS A 181 -8.75 28.80 -8.37
C HIS A 181 -10.08 28.10 -8.63
N LYS A 182 -11.18 28.86 -8.60
CA LYS A 182 -12.46 28.35 -9.10
C LYS A 182 -12.32 28.04 -10.59
N ILE A 183 -12.69 26.83 -10.99
CA ILE A 183 -12.71 26.41 -12.39
C ILE A 183 -13.87 27.11 -13.10
N THR A 184 -13.55 27.79 -14.21
CA THR A 184 -14.49 28.51 -15.06
C THR A 184 -14.13 28.27 -16.53
N ALA A 185 -15.02 28.63 -17.46
CA ALA A 185 -14.78 28.48 -18.90
C ALA A 185 -13.45 29.13 -19.35
N ALA A 186 -13.11 30.29 -18.79
CA ALA A 186 -11.86 31.00 -19.11
C ALA A 186 -10.59 30.23 -18.70
N ARG A 187 -10.69 29.27 -17.78
CA ARG A 187 -9.56 28.50 -17.23
C ARG A 187 -9.44 27.10 -17.83
N MET A 188 -10.33 26.71 -18.74
CA MET A 188 -10.30 25.38 -19.37
C MET A 188 -8.98 25.06 -20.07
N ASN A 189 -8.38 26.05 -20.74
CA ASN A 189 -7.07 25.89 -21.40
C ASN A 189 -5.92 25.65 -20.40
N GLU A 190 -6.01 26.17 -19.18
CA GLU A 190 -5.05 25.88 -18.12
C GLU A 190 -5.28 24.47 -17.57
N LEU A 191 -6.54 24.14 -17.30
CA LEU A 191 -6.94 22.84 -16.75
C LEU A 191 -6.56 21.68 -17.68
N ALA A 192 -6.68 21.86 -19.00
CA ALA A 192 -6.30 20.87 -20.01
C ALA A 192 -4.80 20.54 -20.02
N LYS A 193 -3.94 21.41 -19.45
CA LYS A 193 -2.51 21.16 -19.31
C LYS A 193 -2.18 20.35 -18.06
N LEU A 194 -3.12 20.20 -17.13
CA LEU A 194 -2.90 19.48 -15.90
C LEU A 194 -2.93 17.95 -16.13
N PRO A 195 -2.16 17.19 -15.33
CA PRO A 195 -2.14 15.75 -15.43
C PRO A 195 -3.54 15.17 -15.17
N PHE A 196 -3.86 14.07 -15.86
CA PHE A 196 -5.14 13.34 -15.72
C PHE A 196 -6.40 14.08 -16.19
N MET A 197 -6.27 15.32 -16.70
CA MET A 197 -7.37 16.10 -17.28
C MET A 197 -7.50 15.84 -18.79
N GLY A 198 -7.81 14.60 -19.16
CA GLY A 198 -8.06 14.22 -20.56
C GLY A 198 -9.42 14.68 -21.08
N GLU A 199 -9.65 14.56 -22.39
CA GLU A 199 -10.86 15.02 -23.10
C GLU A 199 -12.17 14.63 -22.38
N LYS A 200 -12.34 13.35 -22.00
CA LYS A 200 -13.54 12.88 -21.29
C LYS A 200 -13.75 13.54 -19.92
N MET A 201 -12.66 13.87 -19.23
CA MET A 201 -12.73 14.55 -17.93
C MET A 201 -13.07 16.02 -18.14
N LEU A 202 -12.40 16.69 -19.10
CA LEU A 202 -12.67 18.08 -19.45
C LEU A 202 -14.12 18.28 -19.89
N ALA A 203 -14.68 17.40 -20.70
CA ALA A 203 -16.09 17.45 -21.11
C ALA A 203 -17.06 17.43 -19.91
N LYS A 204 -16.75 16.67 -18.85
CA LYS A 204 -17.54 16.67 -17.60
C LYS A 204 -17.40 17.97 -16.82
N VAL A 205 -16.21 18.55 -16.84
CA VAL A 205 -15.96 19.85 -16.21
C VAL A 205 -16.70 20.95 -16.96
N GLU A 206 -16.71 20.93 -18.30
CA GLU A 206 -17.49 21.84 -19.14
C GLU A 206 -18.98 21.73 -18.83
N GLU A 207 -19.53 20.51 -18.81
CA GLU A 207 -20.92 20.25 -18.44
C GLU A 207 -21.27 20.83 -17.05
N TYR A 208 -20.36 20.65 -16.08
CA TYR A 208 -20.51 21.20 -14.74
C TYR A 208 -20.45 22.74 -14.72
N ILE A 209 -19.58 23.37 -15.53
CA ILE A 209 -19.51 24.83 -15.63
C ILE A 209 -20.82 25.39 -16.20
N GLU A 210 -21.41 24.71 -17.19
CA GLU A 210 -22.64 25.15 -17.85
C GLU A 210 -23.89 24.99 -16.98
N SER A 211 -24.03 23.84 -16.30
CA SER A 211 -25.26 23.46 -15.62
C SER A 211 -25.18 23.40 -14.09
N GLY A 212 -23.97 23.45 -13.53
CA GLY A 212 -23.70 23.18 -12.11
C GLY A 212 -23.78 21.69 -11.74
N THR A 213 -24.03 20.80 -12.71
CA THR A 213 -24.20 19.37 -12.49
C THR A 213 -23.53 18.51 -13.56
N ILE A 214 -23.22 17.26 -13.22
CA ILE A 214 -22.76 16.24 -14.17
C ILE A 214 -23.88 15.23 -14.31
N THR A 215 -24.49 15.13 -15.50
CA THR A 215 -25.66 14.27 -15.77
C THR A 215 -25.39 12.81 -15.43
N GLU A 216 -24.19 12.31 -15.74
CA GLU A 216 -23.79 10.94 -15.38
C GLU A 216 -23.80 10.74 -13.85
N SER A 217 -23.29 11.71 -13.09
CA SER A 217 -23.27 11.67 -11.63
C SER A 217 -24.69 11.60 -11.06
N GLN A 218 -25.60 12.43 -11.57
CA GLN A 218 -27.01 12.45 -11.15
C GLN A 218 -27.72 11.12 -11.46
N LYS A 219 -27.52 10.57 -12.67
CA LYS A 219 -28.09 9.27 -13.08
C LYS A 219 -27.58 8.12 -12.20
N ILE A 220 -26.28 8.13 -11.89
CA ILE A 220 -25.67 7.14 -10.98
C ILE A 220 -26.26 7.27 -9.58
N ALA A 221 -26.32 8.48 -9.02
CA ALA A 221 -26.86 8.69 -7.67
C ALA A 221 -28.32 8.22 -7.54
N ALA A 222 -29.13 8.38 -8.59
CA ALA A 222 -30.52 7.94 -8.63
C ALA A 222 -30.68 6.40 -8.82
N SER A 223 -29.65 5.71 -9.32
CA SER A 223 -29.69 4.27 -9.61
C SER A 223 -30.00 3.45 -8.35
N GLY A 224 -30.96 2.52 -8.47
CA GLY A 224 -31.26 1.56 -7.41
C GLY A 224 -30.06 0.65 -7.08
N ARG A 225 -29.27 0.27 -8.09
CA ARG A 225 -28.05 -0.53 -7.91
C ARG A 225 -27.02 0.25 -7.10
N PHE A 226 -26.72 1.49 -7.50
CA PHE A 226 -25.72 2.32 -6.82
C PHE A 226 -26.10 2.53 -5.35
N ARG A 227 -27.36 2.86 -5.07
CA ARG A 227 -27.86 3.05 -3.69
C ARG A 227 -27.73 1.78 -2.85
N ALA A 228 -28.14 0.63 -3.38
CA ALA A 228 -28.05 -0.64 -2.66
C ALA A 228 -26.59 -1.03 -2.38
N LEU A 229 -25.74 -1.01 -3.40
CA LEU A 229 -24.32 -1.35 -3.25
C LEU A 229 -23.60 -0.39 -2.30
N SER A 230 -23.84 0.91 -2.43
CA SER A 230 -23.26 1.92 -1.53
C SER A 230 -23.69 1.67 -0.09
N ALA A 231 -24.98 1.41 0.15
CA ALA A 231 -25.50 1.10 1.48
C ALA A 231 -24.87 -0.17 2.06
N PHE A 232 -24.76 -1.25 1.28
CA PHE A 232 -24.15 -2.50 1.73
C PHE A 232 -22.68 -2.32 2.10
N THR A 233 -21.94 -1.50 1.36
CA THR A 233 -20.52 -1.23 1.67
C THR A 233 -20.29 -0.36 2.91
N THR A 234 -21.35 0.20 3.51
CA THR A 234 -21.23 0.88 4.82
C THR A 234 -21.10 -0.12 5.98
N ILE A 235 -21.41 -1.40 5.75
CA ILE A 235 -21.32 -2.43 6.78
C ILE A 235 -19.89 -2.94 6.83
N TYR A 236 -19.28 -2.93 8.01
CA TYR A 236 -17.98 -3.55 8.18
C TYR A 236 -18.00 -5.03 7.77
N GLY A 237 -16.96 -5.47 7.06
CA GLY A 237 -16.87 -6.81 6.49
C GLY A 237 -17.53 -6.96 5.11
N ILE A 238 -18.29 -5.97 4.63
CA ILE A 238 -18.89 -6.00 3.29
C ILE A 238 -18.16 -5.03 2.36
N GLY A 239 -17.19 -5.55 1.61
CA GLY A 239 -16.53 -4.81 0.53
C GLY A 239 -17.32 -4.83 -0.79
N PRO A 240 -16.88 -4.09 -1.83
CA PRO A 240 -17.55 -4.00 -3.13
C PRO A 240 -17.83 -5.36 -3.78
N SER A 241 -16.91 -6.32 -3.67
CA SER A 241 -17.10 -7.68 -4.19
C SER A 241 -18.25 -8.41 -3.53
N THR A 242 -18.33 -8.34 -2.20
CA THR A 242 -19.41 -8.95 -1.42
C THR A 242 -20.73 -8.25 -1.68
N ALA A 243 -20.75 -6.91 -1.71
CA ALA A 243 -21.93 -6.13 -2.02
C ALA A 243 -22.52 -6.52 -3.39
N ARG A 244 -21.68 -6.68 -4.42
CA ARG A 244 -22.13 -7.17 -5.73
C ARG A 244 -22.72 -8.57 -5.65
N LYS A 245 -22.11 -9.52 -4.94
CA LYS A 245 -22.68 -10.87 -4.77
C LYS A 245 -24.04 -10.82 -4.10
N LEU A 246 -24.18 -10.04 -3.03
CA LEU A 246 -25.44 -9.85 -2.30
C LEU A 246 -26.54 -9.28 -3.21
N PHE A 247 -26.20 -8.34 -4.09
CA PHE A 247 -27.15 -7.76 -5.03
C PHE A 247 -27.43 -8.70 -6.22
N ASP A 248 -26.40 -9.15 -6.93
CA ASP A 248 -26.52 -9.84 -8.23
C ASP A 248 -26.95 -11.30 -8.07
N VAL A 249 -26.47 -11.99 -7.04
CA VAL A 249 -26.72 -13.43 -6.83
C VAL A 249 -27.87 -13.65 -5.85
N PHE A 250 -27.85 -12.95 -4.71
CA PHE A 250 -28.86 -13.13 -3.66
C PHE A 250 -30.07 -12.20 -3.83
N GLY A 251 -30.05 -11.30 -4.82
CA GLY A 251 -31.20 -10.47 -5.16
C GLY A 251 -31.50 -9.36 -4.14
N LEU A 252 -30.62 -9.10 -3.18
CA LEU A 252 -30.87 -8.13 -2.11
C LEU A 252 -30.81 -6.70 -2.66
N ARG A 253 -31.77 -5.86 -2.27
CA ARG A 253 -31.93 -4.46 -2.70
C ARG A 253 -31.97 -3.50 -1.53
N THR A 254 -32.45 -3.95 -0.38
CA THR A 254 -32.69 -3.10 0.79
C THR A 254 -31.88 -3.56 2.00
N PHE A 255 -31.77 -2.68 2.98
CA PHE A 255 -31.11 -3.01 4.25
C PHE A 255 -31.89 -4.05 5.04
N ASP A 256 -33.22 -3.99 5.04
CA ASP A 256 -34.06 -4.96 5.77
C ASP A 256 -33.88 -6.38 5.22
N GLU A 257 -33.77 -6.51 3.89
CA GLU A 257 -33.43 -7.78 3.24
C GLU A 257 -32.03 -8.27 3.63
N LEU A 258 -31.06 -7.36 3.77
CA LEU A 258 -29.71 -7.69 4.23
C LEU A 258 -29.72 -8.22 5.66
N VAL A 259 -30.43 -7.54 6.57
CA VAL A 259 -30.60 -7.97 7.97
C VAL A 259 -31.28 -9.33 8.04
N ALA A 260 -32.37 -9.52 7.29
CA ALA A 260 -33.07 -10.80 7.24
C ALA A 260 -32.16 -11.92 6.72
N HIS A 261 -31.37 -11.65 5.67
CA HIS A 261 -30.45 -12.62 5.08
C HIS A 261 -29.40 -13.10 6.09
N PHE A 262 -28.77 -12.19 6.84
CA PHE A 262 -27.73 -12.53 7.82
C PHE A 262 -28.28 -13.02 9.17
N SER A 263 -29.59 -12.87 9.40
CA SER A 263 -30.28 -13.47 10.55
C SER A 263 -30.51 -14.97 10.40
N THR A 264 -30.66 -15.45 9.16
CA THR A 264 -30.91 -16.88 8.87
C THR A 264 -29.70 -17.60 8.28
N ASN A 265 -28.78 -16.88 7.64
CA ASN A 265 -27.60 -17.46 7.00
C ASN A 265 -26.32 -16.93 7.65
N GLU A 266 -25.48 -17.83 8.15
CA GLU A 266 -24.05 -17.50 8.33
C GLU A 266 -23.37 -17.76 6.98
N LEU A 267 -22.94 -16.70 6.27
CA LEU A 267 -22.10 -16.90 5.08
C LEU A 267 -20.69 -17.31 5.55
N PRO A 268 -20.22 -18.53 5.22
CA PRO A 268 -18.94 -19.04 5.75
C PRO A 268 -17.71 -18.36 5.13
N TYR A 269 -17.88 -17.56 4.07
CA TYR A 269 -16.78 -17.04 3.24
C TYR A 269 -16.39 -15.57 3.46
N LEU A 270 -16.94 -14.89 4.49
CA LEU A 270 -16.73 -13.45 4.68
C LEU A 270 -15.77 -13.08 5.82
N ASN A 271 -15.33 -14.04 6.64
CA ASN A 271 -14.48 -13.79 7.81
C ASN A 271 -13.12 -14.50 7.74
N ASP A 272 -12.73 -15.08 6.60
CA ASP A 272 -11.52 -15.91 6.53
C ASP A 272 -10.26 -15.17 6.08
N ASP A 273 -10.14 -13.89 6.47
CA ASP A 273 -8.84 -13.24 6.62
C ASP A 273 -8.41 -13.36 8.09
N ARG A 274 -8.40 -14.60 8.61
CA ARG A 274 -7.54 -14.90 9.75
C ARG A 274 -6.11 -14.82 9.23
N SER A 275 -5.53 -13.61 9.21
CA SER A 275 -4.10 -13.55 9.41
C SER A 275 -3.85 -14.31 10.70
N GLU A 276 -2.98 -15.33 10.67
CA GLU A 276 -2.49 -16.01 11.86
C GLU A 276 -1.82 -14.96 12.77
N SER A 277 -2.64 -14.27 13.55
CA SER A 277 -2.18 -13.25 14.47
C SER A 277 -1.44 -13.99 15.57
N ARG A 278 -0.22 -13.55 15.85
CA ARG A 278 0.55 -14.07 16.99
C ARG A 278 0.00 -13.57 18.31
N ILE A 279 -0.82 -12.51 18.28
CA ILE A 279 -1.41 -11.86 19.44
C ILE A 279 -2.62 -12.67 19.92
N GLN A 280 -2.63 -13.02 21.20
CA GLN A 280 -3.73 -13.72 21.84
C GLN A 280 -4.63 -12.74 22.59
N THR A 281 -5.93 -12.77 22.29
CA THR A 281 -6.92 -11.92 22.94
C THR A 281 -8.23 -12.63 23.18
N ARG A 282 -8.96 -12.17 24.19
CA ARG A 282 -10.32 -12.62 24.53
C ARG A 282 -11.40 -11.75 23.89
N ALA A 283 -11.04 -10.61 23.31
CA ALA A 283 -12.00 -9.73 22.65
C ALA A 283 -12.61 -10.43 21.42
N PRO A 284 -13.94 -10.44 21.26
CA PRO A 284 -14.60 -11.15 20.16
C PRO A 284 -14.40 -10.42 18.84
N THR A 285 -14.22 -11.16 17.74
CA THR A 285 -14.20 -10.57 16.40
C THR A 285 -15.58 -10.03 16.01
N LEU A 286 -15.62 -8.85 15.38
CA LEU A 286 -16.83 -8.22 14.86
C LEU A 286 -17.35 -9.01 13.65
N LYS A 287 -18.34 -9.87 13.89
CA LYS A 287 -19.08 -10.55 12.82
C LYS A 287 -20.04 -9.58 12.11
N ILE A 288 -20.42 -9.92 10.88
CA ILE A 288 -21.36 -9.10 10.08
C ILE A 288 -22.67 -8.84 10.81
N GLN A 289 -23.23 -9.81 11.55
CA GLN A 289 -24.46 -9.61 12.32
C GLN A 289 -24.32 -8.51 13.37
N ALA A 290 -23.20 -8.49 14.09
CA ALA A 290 -22.90 -7.44 15.06
C ALA A 290 -22.62 -6.10 14.35
N ALA A 291 -21.92 -6.11 13.22
CA ALA A 291 -21.70 -4.90 12.42
C ALA A 291 -23.01 -4.28 11.89
N LEU A 292 -23.99 -5.12 11.52
CA LEU A 292 -25.32 -4.66 11.11
C LEU A 292 -26.06 -3.99 12.28
N ALA A 293 -26.01 -4.58 13.47
CA ALA A 293 -26.63 -4.03 14.68
C ALA A 293 -26.00 -2.69 15.11
N LEU A 294 -24.67 -2.57 14.96
CA LEU A 294 -23.92 -1.36 15.33
C LEU A 294 -23.83 -0.31 14.21
N ARG A 295 -24.42 -0.56 13.04
CA ARG A 295 -24.25 0.26 11.84
C ARG A 295 -24.56 1.73 12.04
N GLU A 296 -25.66 2.05 12.71
CA GLU A 296 -26.10 3.43 12.88
C GLU A 296 -25.10 4.23 13.70
N GLU A 297 -24.62 3.63 14.80
CA GLU A 297 -23.61 4.21 15.68
C GLU A 297 -22.24 4.35 14.97
N LEU A 298 -21.82 3.32 14.23
CA LEU A 298 -20.52 3.30 13.53
C LEU A 298 -20.47 4.23 12.31
N ASN A 299 -21.63 4.63 11.76
CA ASN A 299 -21.72 5.57 10.65
C ASN A 299 -21.90 7.03 11.10
N GLU A 300 -22.20 7.27 12.38
CA GLU A 300 -22.23 8.62 12.93
C GLU A 300 -20.81 9.21 12.96
N ARG A 301 -20.72 10.49 12.58
CA ARG A 301 -19.44 11.19 12.44
C ARG A 301 -18.92 11.61 13.82
N ILE A 302 -17.62 11.39 14.06
CA ILE A 302 -16.99 11.60 15.36
C ILE A 302 -16.45 13.03 15.45
N PRO A 303 -16.96 13.91 16.35
CA PRO A 303 -16.43 15.26 16.53
C PRO A 303 -15.05 15.24 17.20
N ARG A 304 -14.24 16.28 16.95
CA ARG A 304 -12.85 16.36 17.48
C ARG A 304 -12.74 16.18 18.99
N THR A 305 -13.67 16.74 19.76
CA THR A 305 -13.70 16.60 21.23
C THR A 305 -13.86 15.15 21.67
N GLU A 306 -14.62 14.35 20.92
CA GLU A 306 -14.79 12.93 21.19
C GLU A 306 -13.52 12.13 20.80
N VAL A 307 -12.88 12.48 19.67
CA VAL A 307 -11.58 11.91 19.27
C VAL A 307 -10.52 12.14 20.35
N GLU A 308 -10.42 13.37 20.86
CA GLU A 308 -9.48 13.77 21.92
C GLU A 308 -9.77 13.03 23.25
N ALA A 309 -11.05 12.84 23.60
CA ALA A 309 -11.44 12.07 24.77
C ALA A 309 -11.06 10.58 24.63
N MET A 310 -11.31 9.97 23.46
CA MET A 310 -10.91 8.58 23.18
C MET A 310 -9.40 8.40 23.28
N HIS A 311 -8.63 9.32 22.69
CA HIS A 311 -7.16 9.33 22.80
C HIS A 311 -6.70 9.44 24.25
N SER A 312 -7.28 10.36 25.02
CA SER A 312 -6.92 10.55 26.44
C SER A 312 -7.17 9.30 27.28
N VAL A 313 -8.29 8.60 27.06
CA VAL A 313 -8.60 7.34 27.72
C VAL A 313 -7.59 6.25 27.35
N VAL A 314 -7.28 6.10 26.06
CA VAL A 314 -6.29 5.11 25.61
C VAL A 314 -4.91 5.39 26.21
N MET A 315 -4.48 6.65 26.24
CA MET A 315 -3.20 7.04 26.83
C MET A 315 -3.16 6.81 28.35
N ALA A 316 -4.25 7.04 29.06
CA ALA A 316 -4.34 6.76 30.50
C ALA A 316 -4.22 5.25 30.80
N GLU A 317 -4.84 4.39 29.98
CA GLU A 317 -4.72 2.93 30.12
C GLU A 317 -3.30 2.45 29.74
N LEU A 318 -2.67 3.05 28.72
CA LEU A 318 -1.27 2.81 28.38
C LEU A 318 -0.31 3.16 29.53
N GLU A 319 -0.54 4.26 30.24
CA GLU A 319 0.31 4.66 31.38
C GLU A 319 0.32 3.59 32.49
N GLN A 320 -0.80 2.88 32.69
CA GLN A 320 -0.88 1.77 33.64
C GLN A 320 -0.15 0.51 33.17
N ILE A 321 -0.11 0.27 31.85
CA ILE A 321 0.60 -0.88 31.26
C ILE A 321 2.10 -0.62 31.24
N LYS A 322 2.47 0.56 30.73
CA LYS A 322 3.82 0.96 30.43
C LYS A 322 3.91 2.48 30.30
N GLY A 323 4.32 3.13 31.40
CA GLY A 323 4.52 4.57 31.42
C GLY A 323 5.57 5.05 30.41
N GLY A 324 5.37 6.26 29.87
CA GLY A 324 6.27 6.87 28.88
C GLY A 324 5.97 6.51 27.42
N CYS A 325 4.78 5.96 27.14
CA CYS A 325 4.29 5.77 25.77
C CYS A 325 3.95 7.11 25.11
N THR A 326 4.27 7.23 23.82
CA THR A 326 3.84 8.36 22.98
C THR A 326 2.73 7.88 22.05
N GLY A 327 1.58 8.56 22.04
CA GLY A 327 0.48 8.29 21.13
C GLY A 327 0.08 9.53 20.35
N THR A 328 0.06 9.45 19.02
CA THR A 328 -0.33 10.56 18.13
C THR A 328 -1.59 10.19 17.36
N ILE A 329 -2.59 11.07 17.42
CA ILE A 329 -3.80 10.98 16.60
C ILE A 329 -3.44 11.31 15.15
N VAL A 330 -3.72 10.40 14.23
CA VAL A 330 -3.42 10.55 12.78
C VAL A 330 -4.71 10.61 11.96
N GLY A 331 -4.73 10.07 10.75
CA GLY A 331 -5.93 9.98 9.93
C GLY A 331 -6.57 11.32 9.57
N GLY A 332 -7.89 11.30 9.40
CA GLY A 332 -8.68 12.49 9.02
C GLY A 332 -8.57 13.64 10.03
N TYR A 333 -8.47 13.32 11.32
CA TYR A 333 -8.32 14.30 12.40
C TYR A 333 -7.05 15.15 12.20
N ARG A 334 -5.91 14.50 11.93
CA ARG A 334 -4.62 15.17 11.72
C ARG A 334 -4.57 15.99 10.44
N ARG A 335 -5.35 15.62 9.43
CA ARG A 335 -5.54 16.42 8.20
C ARG A 335 -6.51 17.59 8.34
N GLY A 336 -6.98 17.87 9.56
CA GLY A 336 -7.80 19.04 9.89
C GLY A 336 -9.32 18.82 9.77
N LYS A 337 -9.81 17.58 9.57
CA LYS A 337 -11.25 17.34 9.51
C LYS A 337 -11.92 17.71 10.84
N ALA A 338 -13.06 18.40 10.75
CA ALA A 338 -13.91 18.71 11.90
C ALA A 338 -14.60 17.45 12.46
N TYR A 339 -14.84 16.46 11.60
CA TYR A 339 -15.42 15.18 11.97
C TYR A 339 -14.69 14.02 11.30
N SER A 340 -14.47 12.95 12.05
CA SER A 340 -13.82 11.71 11.60
C SER A 340 -14.82 10.57 11.38
N ASN A 341 -14.39 9.54 10.64
CA ASN A 341 -15.13 8.27 10.50
C ASN A 341 -14.69 7.21 11.53
N ASP A 342 -13.48 7.38 12.02
CA ASP A 342 -12.71 6.50 12.87
C ASP A 342 -11.65 7.35 13.59
N VAL A 343 -11.10 6.80 14.66
CA VAL A 343 -9.96 7.39 15.37
C VAL A 343 -8.74 6.51 15.14
N ASP A 344 -7.70 7.07 14.54
CA ASP A 344 -6.43 6.38 14.32
C ASP A 344 -5.38 6.89 15.30
N ILE A 345 -4.72 6.00 16.05
CA ILE A 345 -3.66 6.37 17.01
C ILE A 345 -2.40 5.54 16.74
N VAL A 346 -1.30 6.23 16.39
CA VAL A 346 0.02 5.61 16.30
C VAL A 346 0.73 5.73 17.64
N ILE A 347 1.11 4.59 18.21
CA ILE A 347 1.67 4.44 19.54
C ILE A 347 3.09 3.91 19.44
N THR A 348 4.01 4.49 20.21
CA THR A 348 5.37 3.96 20.36
C THR A 348 5.86 4.13 21.79
N HIS A 349 6.98 3.47 22.12
CA HIS A 349 7.68 3.63 23.38
C HIS A 349 9.18 3.37 23.15
N PRO A 350 10.10 4.14 23.76
CA PRO A 350 11.55 4.01 23.52
C PRO A 350 12.10 2.59 23.69
N SER A 351 11.62 1.84 24.69
CA SER A 351 12.04 0.45 24.92
C SER A 351 11.57 -0.57 23.87
N LEU A 352 10.81 -0.18 22.83
CA LEU A 352 10.42 -1.09 21.75
C LEU A 352 11.47 -1.13 20.63
N ALA A 353 12.52 -0.30 20.73
CA ALA A 353 13.59 -0.21 19.75
C ALA A 353 14.22 -1.59 19.48
N ASN A 354 14.30 -1.96 18.21
CA ASN A 354 14.89 -3.21 17.71
C ASN A 354 14.30 -4.52 18.28
N GLU A 355 13.16 -4.49 18.97
CA GLU A 355 12.56 -5.66 19.63
C GLU A 355 11.10 -5.89 19.16
N PRO A 356 10.88 -6.59 18.04
CA PRO A 356 9.55 -6.84 17.48
C PRO A 356 8.58 -7.53 18.45
N SER A 357 9.08 -8.43 19.30
CA SER A 357 8.25 -9.12 20.31
C SER A 357 7.62 -8.13 21.29
N LEU A 358 8.35 -7.09 21.71
CA LEU A 358 7.83 -6.08 22.63
C LEU A 358 6.73 -5.22 22.00
N VAL A 359 6.75 -5.04 20.67
CA VAL A 359 5.67 -4.36 19.94
C VAL A 359 4.38 -5.19 20.01
N SER A 360 4.47 -6.50 19.69
CA SER A 360 3.34 -7.43 19.80
C SER A 360 2.83 -7.54 21.24
N ASP A 361 3.73 -7.66 22.22
CA ASP A 361 3.37 -7.76 23.64
C ASP A 361 2.65 -6.51 24.14
N LEU A 362 3.09 -5.31 23.76
CA LEU A 362 2.43 -4.06 24.15
C LEU A 362 1.04 -3.95 23.50
N CYS A 363 0.92 -4.30 22.22
CA CYS A 363 -0.36 -4.32 21.51
C CYS A 363 -1.34 -5.30 22.17
N GLU A 364 -0.87 -6.52 22.49
CA GLU A 364 -1.65 -7.53 23.19
C GLU A 364 -2.17 -7.03 24.54
N LYS A 365 -1.27 -6.50 25.37
CA LYS A 365 -1.61 -5.99 26.70
C LYS A 365 -2.61 -4.85 26.61
N LEU A 366 -2.42 -3.93 25.68
CA LEU A 366 -3.34 -2.80 25.47
C LEU A 366 -4.74 -3.28 25.09
N VAL A 367 -4.85 -4.13 24.06
CA VAL A 367 -6.14 -4.65 23.61
C VAL A 367 -6.84 -5.42 24.74
N ASN A 368 -6.11 -6.28 25.46
CA ASN A 368 -6.67 -7.07 26.55
C ASN A 368 -7.11 -6.19 27.72
N GLN A 369 -6.35 -5.15 28.08
CA GLN A 369 -6.74 -4.21 29.12
C GLN A 369 -7.98 -3.41 28.73
N LEU A 370 -7.99 -2.81 27.53
CA LEU A 370 -9.14 -2.05 27.04
C LEU A 370 -10.42 -2.92 26.96
N PHE A 371 -10.29 -4.19 26.57
CA PHE A 371 -11.40 -5.14 26.59
C PHE A 371 -11.87 -5.48 28.02
N GLN A 372 -10.94 -5.77 28.95
CA GLN A 372 -11.29 -6.05 30.35
C GLN A 372 -11.98 -4.87 31.04
N ARG A 373 -11.62 -3.64 30.65
CA ARG A 373 -12.25 -2.40 31.11
C ARG A 373 -13.59 -2.11 30.44
N GLY A 374 -14.01 -2.92 29.47
CA GLY A 374 -15.25 -2.75 28.70
C GLY A 374 -15.21 -1.62 27.67
N LEU A 375 -14.02 -1.08 27.39
CA LEU A 375 -13.80 0.02 26.45
C LEU A 375 -13.76 -0.48 25.01
N ILE A 376 -13.09 -1.61 24.76
CA ILE A 376 -13.22 -2.35 23.50
C ILE A 376 -14.34 -3.38 23.64
N THR A 377 -15.23 -3.43 22.65
CA THR A 377 -16.31 -4.43 22.58
C THR A 377 -16.03 -5.51 21.57
N HIS A 378 -15.41 -5.15 20.43
CA HIS A 378 -15.14 -6.07 19.34
C HIS A 378 -13.82 -5.76 18.65
N LEU A 379 -13.23 -6.79 18.04
CA LEU A 379 -12.07 -6.68 17.17
C LEU A 379 -12.48 -6.77 15.71
N MET A 380 -12.09 -5.79 14.94
CA MET A 380 -12.26 -5.76 13.50
C MET A 380 -11.08 -6.46 12.81
N HIS A 381 -9.87 -6.22 13.32
CA HIS A 381 -8.64 -6.88 12.89
C HIS A 381 -7.60 -6.81 14.02
N LEU A 382 -6.73 -7.82 14.13
CA LEU A 382 -5.61 -7.82 15.05
C LEU A 382 -4.39 -8.51 14.44
N GLY A 383 -3.28 -7.78 14.31
CA GLY A 383 -1.99 -8.33 13.89
C GLY A 383 -1.22 -7.40 12.94
N SER A 384 -0.12 -7.94 12.41
CA SER A 384 0.71 -7.24 11.42
C SER A 384 0.16 -7.43 10.01
N PHE A 385 -0.19 -6.33 9.33
CA PHE A 385 -0.46 -6.38 7.88
C PHE A 385 0.86 -6.42 7.12
N LEU A 386 1.43 -7.60 6.95
CA LEU A 386 2.39 -7.80 5.87
C LEU A 386 1.60 -7.84 4.55
N GLN A 387 1.91 -6.94 3.62
CA GLN A 387 1.32 -7.03 2.27
C GLN A 387 1.64 -8.42 1.68
N PRO A 388 0.67 -9.11 1.06
CA PRO A 388 0.94 -10.36 0.35
C PRO A 388 2.06 -10.14 -0.69
N GLY A 389 3.20 -10.79 -0.51
CA GLY A 389 4.36 -10.68 -1.41
C GLY A 389 5.39 -9.60 -1.06
N ALA A 390 5.23 -8.85 0.04
CA ALA A 390 6.33 -8.06 0.57
C ALA A 390 7.45 -9.01 1.05
N PRO A 391 8.73 -8.76 0.72
CA PRO A 391 9.82 -9.58 1.25
C PRO A 391 9.75 -9.56 2.78
N ARG A 392 9.62 -10.75 3.39
CA ARG A 392 9.77 -10.92 4.83
C ARG A 392 11.24 -10.65 5.17
N HIS A 393 11.60 -9.38 5.35
CA HIS A 393 12.85 -9.06 6.01
C HIS A 393 12.65 -9.29 7.50
N PRO A 394 13.55 -10.00 8.21
CA PRO A 394 13.40 -10.32 9.63
C PRO A 394 13.18 -9.09 10.54
N SER A 395 13.50 -7.89 10.05
CA SER A 395 13.39 -6.60 10.76
C SER A 395 12.17 -5.75 10.39
N LEU A 396 11.25 -6.21 9.52
CA LEU A 396 10.10 -5.42 9.03
C LEU A 396 8.75 -5.81 9.67
N SER A 397 8.73 -6.69 10.67
CA SER A 397 7.55 -6.94 11.52
C SER A 397 7.52 -5.99 12.72
N THR A 398 7.58 -4.69 12.46
CA THR A 398 7.70 -3.63 13.49
C THR A 398 6.40 -2.90 13.78
N ILE A 399 5.30 -3.32 13.14
CA ILE A 399 3.99 -2.71 13.27
C ILE A 399 2.96 -3.78 13.62
N GLU A 400 2.24 -3.53 14.70
CA GLU A 400 1.08 -4.29 15.12
C GLU A 400 -0.15 -3.39 15.12
N LYS A 401 -1.27 -3.94 14.64
CA LYS A 401 -2.50 -3.17 14.46
C LYS A 401 -3.64 -3.84 15.17
N ALA A 402 -4.41 -3.07 15.91
CA ALA A 402 -5.69 -3.48 16.45
C ALA A 402 -6.75 -2.52 15.92
N LEU A 403 -7.54 -2.98 14.95
CA LEU A 403 -8.72 -2.25 14.48
C LEU A 403 -9.89 -2.71 15.35
N THR A 404 -10.56 -1.79 16.03
CA THR A 404 -11.44 -2.11 17.17
C THR A 404 -12.74 -1.34 17.11
N VAL A 405 -13.75 -1.86 17.82
CA VAL A 405 -14.95 -1.11 18.19
C VAL A 405 -14.83 -0.69 19.65
N PHE A 406 -14.80 0.62 19.86
CA PHE A 406 -14.54 1.28 21.13
C PHE A 406 -15.77 2.03 21.64
N ARG A 407 -15.91 2.13 22.96
CA ARG A 407 -16.86 3.02 23.64
C ARG A 407 -16.13 3.80 24.73
N LEU A 408 -16.47 5.08 24.84
CA LEU A 408 -16.02 5.88 25.97
C LEU A 408 -16.64 5.35 27.27
N PRO A 409 -15.96 5.56 28.42
CA PRO A 409 -16.55 5.32 29.73
C PRO A 409 -17.89 6.05 29.87
N PRO A 410 -18.88 5.50 30.60
CA PRO A 410 -20.19 6.12 30.78
C PRO A 410 -20.13 7.54 31.38
N GLN A 411 -19.06 7.86 32.10
CA GLN A 411 -18.83 9.19 32.68
C GLN A 411 -18.50 10.26 31.61
N LEU A 412 -17.91 9.84 30.48
CA LEU A 412 -17.54 10.72 29.37
C LEU A 412 -18.56 10.69 28.23
N ASP A 413 -19.19 9.54 27.99
CA ASP A 413 -20.32 9.41 27.07
C ASP A 413 -21.44 8.54 27.68
N PRO A 414 -22.45 9.15 28.32
CA PRO A 414 -23.58 8.42 28.89
C PRO A 414 -24.41 7.64 27.86
N ARG A 415 -24.33 8.01 26.58
CA ARG A 415 -25.04 7.31 25.50
C ARG A 415 -24.41 5.96 25.19
N GLY A 416 -23.10 5.80 25.48
CA GLY A 416 -22.35 4.59 25.22
C GLY A 416 -22.25 4.26 23.73
N VAL A 417 -22.02 5.27 22.89
CA VAL A 417 -22.00 5.09 21.43
C VAL A 417 -20.73 4.37 20.99
N HIS A 418 -20.88 3.36 20.13
CA HIS A 418 -19.77 2.61 19.56
C HIS A 418 -19.10 3.40 18.43
N ARG A 419 -17.78 3.55 18.53
CA ARG A 419 -16.92 4.19 17.54
C ARG A 419 -15.86 3.21 17.03
N ARG A 420 -15.37 3.43 15.81
CA ARG A 420 -14.18 2.73 15.33
C ARG A 420 -12.92 3.39 15.88
N LEU A 421 -12.01 2.57 16.39
CA LEU A 421 -10.71 2.98 16.91
C LEU A 421 -9.64 2.03 16.39
N ASP A 422 -8.69 2.58 15.66
CA ASP A 422 -7.56 1.88 15.09
C ASP A 422 -6.31 2.23 15.90
N LEU A 423 -5.72 1.21 16.53
CA LEU A 423 -4.51 1.32 17.34
C LEU A 423 -3.34 0.72 16.57
N ILE A 424 -2.27 1.49 16.42
CA ILE A 424 -1.11 1.11 15.61
C ILE A 424 0.13 1.21 16.49
N VAL A 425 0.60 0.08 17.00
CA VAL A 425 1.78 0.02 17.86
C VAL A 425 3.01 -0.22 16.99
N VAL A 426 4.02 0.65 17.12
CA VAL A 426 5.20 0.64 16.27
C VAL A 426 6.49 0.80 17.05
N ALA A 427 7.57 0.22 16.53
CA ALA A 427 8.92 0.48 17.02
C ALA A 427 9.35 1.94 16.70
N PRO A 428 10.16 2.60 17.55
CA PRO A 428 10.59 3.99 17.39
C PRO A 428 11.18 4.31 16.03
N GLU A 429 11.92 3.37 15.44
CA GLU A 429 12.57 3.48 14.13
C GLU A 429 11.59 3.70 12.97
N THR A 430 10.34 3.30 13.15
CA THR A 430 9.28 3.36 12.15
C THR A 430 8.17 4.34 12.51
N TYR A 431 8.31 5.04 13.63
CA TYR A 431 7.28 5.92 14.16
C TYR A 431 6.87 6.99 13.15
N TRP A 432 7.83 7.71 12.59
CA TRP A 432 7.53 8.81 11.67
C TRP A 432 7.04 8.35 10.30
N THR A 433 7.49 7.19 9.81
CA THR A 433 6.92 6.60 8.59
C THR A 433 5.49 6.12 8.83
N ALA A 434 5.18 5.61 10.03
CA ALA A 434 3.82 5.29 10.42
C ALA A 434 2.95 6.55 10.55
N ILE A 435 3.46 7.63 11.15
CA ILE A 435 2.74 8.92 11.19
C ILE A 435 2.36 9.37 9.79
N VAL A 436 3.29 9.39 8.82
CA VAL A 436 2.97 9.76 7.43
C VAL A 436 1.96 8.78 6.82
N GLY A 437 2.25 7.47 6.91
CA GLY A 437 1.46 6.41 6.32
C GLY A 437 0.00 6.36 6.78
N TRP A 438 -0.23 6.66 8.06
CA TRP A 438 -1.56 6.68 8.68
C TRP A 438 -2.19 8.06 8.73
N THR A 439 -1.44 9.14 8.48
CA THR A 439 -2.03 10.46 8.26
C THR A 439 -2.80 10.49 6.95
N GLY A 440 -2.37 9.75 5.92
CA GLY A 440 -3.02 9.75 4.61
C GLY A 440 -2.93 11.11 3.91
N SER A 441 -3.81 11.44 2.97
CA SER A 441 -4.97 10.68 2.47
C SER A 441 -4.60 9.50 1.54
N LYS A 442 -5.57 8.72 1.04
CA LYS A 442 -5.32 7.51 0.25
C LYS A 442 -4.59 7.83 -1.06
N MET A 443 -5.05 8.84 -1.81
CA MET A 443 -4.39 9.25 -3.05
C MET A 443 -3.00 9.85 -2.78
N PHE A 444 -2.85 10.62 -1.70
CA PHE A 444 -1.56 11.17 -1.27
C PHE A 444 -0.54 10.05 -1.04
N GLU A 445 -0.90 9.06 -0.21
CA GLU A 445 -0.05 7.90 0.09
C GLU A 445 0.27 7.06 -1.15
N ARG A 446 -0.72 6.88 -2.04
CA ARG A 446 -0.53 6.13 -3.28
C ARG A 446 0.54 6.77 -4.17
N ASP A 447 0.48 8.09 -4.35
CA ASP A 447 1.47 8.81 -5.16
C ASP A 447 2.80 9.00 -4.44
N LEU A 448 2.82 9.10 -3.10
CA LEU A 448 4.06 9.13 -2.32
C LEU A 448 4.87 7.83 -2.48
N ARG A 449 4.20 6.67 -2.41
CA ARG A 449 4.85 5.36 -2.66
C ARG A 449 5.33 5.23 -4.10
N LEU A 450 4.56 5.74 -5.06
CA LEU A 450 4.97 5.77 -6.47
C LEU A 450 6.22 6.64 -6.67
N TRP A 451 6.23 7.84 -6.08
CA TRP A 451 7.36 8.77 -6.10
C TRP A 451 8.63 8.14 -5.53
N ALA A 452 8.54 7.54 -4.34
CA ALA A 452 9.65 6.83 -3.71
C ALA A 452 10.18 5.72 -4.61
N LYS A 453 9.28 4.91 -5.19
CA LYS A 453 9.62 3.80 -6.09
C LYS A 453 10.40 4.24 -7.31
N GLU A 454 10.01 5.35 -7.93
CA GLU A 454 10.67 5.93 -9.10
C GLU A 454 12.06 6.51 -8.76
N ARG A 455 12.30 6.86 -7.48
CA ARG A 455 13.61 7.29 -6.94
C ARG A 455 14.44 6.16 -6.34
N GLY A 456 14.08 4.91 -6.61
CA GLY A 456 14.83 3.76 -6.12
C GLY A 456 14.68 3.51 -4.62
N LEU A 457 13.62 4.01 -3.99
CA LEU A 457 13.24 3.74 -2.60
C LEU A 457 11.97 2.88 -2.54
N ASN A 458 11.78 2.12 -1.48
CA ASN A 458 10.46 1.64 -1.06
C ASN A 458 10.06 2.46 0.17
N PHE A 459 8.80 2.89 0.20
CA PHE A 459 8.20 3.55 1.35
C PHE A 459 6.86 2.89 1.65
N ASP A 460 6.61 2.64 2.92
CA ASP A 460 5.29 2.37 3.48
C ASP A 460 5.28 2.76 4.97
N SER A 461 4.20 2.45 5.70
CA SER A 461 4.11 2.79 7.12
C SER A 461 5.22 2.16 7.97
N SER A 462 5.80 1.03 7.52
CA SER A 462 6.84 0.27 8.24
C SER A 462 8.27 0.74 7.97
N GLY A 463 8.48 1.71 7.08
CA GLY A 463 9.80 2.32 6.91
C GLY A 463 10.13 2.78 5.50
N ILE A 464 11.37 3.25 5.34
CA ILE A 464 11.97 3.57 4.04
C ILE A 464 13.17 2.65 3.81
N THR A 465 13.25 2.04 2.62
CA THR A 465 14.39 1.19 2.23
C THR A 465 14.90 1.53 0.83
N ARG A 466 16.22 1.54 0.63
CA ARG A 466 16.82 1.71 -0.70
C ARG A 466 16.70 0.40 -1.47
N ARG A 467 16.15 0.45 -2.68
CA ARG A 467 15.87 -0.73 -3.51
C ARG A 467 17.12 -1.43 -4.03
N SER A 468 18.23 -0.69 -4.22
CA SER A 468 19.46 -1.24 -4.79
C SER A 468 20.25 -2.13 -3.83
N ASN A 469 20.21 -1.84 -2.52
CA ASN A 469 21.06 -2.51 -1.52
C ASN A 469 20.35 -2.84 -0.20
N GLY A 470 19.05 -2.54 -0.08
CA GLY A 470 18.28 -2.80 1.14
C GLY A 470 18.58 -1.85 2.31
N LYS A 471 19.39 -0.80 2.12
CA LYS A 471 19.71 0.16 3.19
C LYS A 471 18.41 0.77 3.76
N GLN A 472 18.21 0.63 5.06
CA GLN A 472 17.07 1.22 5.78
C GLN A 472 17.37 2.68 6.17
N TYR A 473 16.32 3.49 6.27
CA TYR A 473 16.38 4.85 6.80
C TYR A 473 15.38 4.98 7.95
N PHE A 474 15.81 5.65 9.02
CA PHE A 474 15.07 5.78 10.28
C PHE A 474 14.88 7.27 10.61
N PRO A 475 13.99 7.96 9.88
CA PRO A 475 13.76 9.39 10.09
C PRO A 475 13.23 9.66 11.51
N GLN A 476 13.71 10.73 12.13
CA GLN A 476 13.38 11.15 13.50
C GLN A 476 12.34 12.26 13.55
N THR A 477 11.87 12.72 12.39
CA THR A 477 10.80 13.70 12.23
C THR A 477 9.99 13.38 10.98
N GLU A 478 8.83 14.01 10.84
CA GLU A 478 8.03 13.89 9.64
C GLU A 478 8.72 14.55 8.45
N GLU A 479 9.37 15.69 8.66
CA GLU A 479 10.16 16.42 7.67
C GLU A 479 11.30 15.55 7.11
N GLU A 480 11.95 14.76 7.96
CA GLU A 480 12.98 13.80 7.54
C GLU A 480 12.43 12.66 6.68
N VAL A 481 11.17 12.24 6.86
CA VAL A 481 10.52 11.28 5.97
C VAL A 481 10.46 11.84 4.55
N PHE A 482 10.04 13.10 4.40
CA PHE A 482 9.94 13.77 3.10
C PHE A 482 11.32 14.02 2.48
N SER A 483 12.26 14.58 3.24
CA SER A 483 13.59 14.91 2.73
C SER A 483 14.39 13.66 2.33
N THR A 484 14.21 12.53 3.03
CA THR A 484 14.79 11.22 2.65
C THR A 484 14.31 10.78 1.26
N MET A 485 13.11 11.19 0.85
CA MET A 485 12.52 10.92 -0.47
C MET A 485 12.75 12.06 -1.49
N GLY A 486 13.54 13.08 -1.14
CA GLY A 486 13.81 14.25 -1.99
C GLY A 486 12.61 15.18 -2.16
N LEU A 487 11.69 15.20 -1.19
CA LEU A 487 10.50 16.05 -1.19
C LEU A 487 10.64 17.20 -0.19
N GLY A 488 10.13 18.38 -0.56
CA GLY A 488 9.80 19.43 0.40
C GLY A 488 8.67 18.97 1.34
N TYR A 489 8.71 19.42 2.59
CA TYR A 489 7.67 19.08 3.56
C TYR A 489 6.31 19.65 3.13
N LEU A 490 5.26 18.83 3.28
CA LEU A 490 3.89 19.26 3.06
C LEU A 490 3.09 19.06 4.34
N ASP A 491 2.50 20.13 4.88
CA ASP A 491 1.70 20.09 6.10
C ASP A 491 0.53 19.08 5.99
N PRO A 492 0.21 18.30 7.05
CA PRO A 492 -0.89 17.33 7.04
C PRO A 492 -2.24 17.89 6.57
N THR A 493 -2.55 19.16 6.87
CA THR A 493 -3.80 19.82 6.46
C THR A 493 -3.90 20.04 4.95
N LEU A 494 -2.77 19.94 4.24
CA LEU A 494 -2.66 20.04 2.79
C LEU A 494 -2.55 18.68 2.09
N ARG A 495 -2.84 17.58 2.79
CA ARG A 495 -2.77 16.20 2.23
C ARG A 495 -4.15 15.62 1.91
N ASN A 496 -5.17 16.46 1.76
CA ASN A 496 -6.56 16.06 1.49
C ASN A 496 -6.81 15.80 0.00
N ALA A 497 -6.07 14.87 -0.60
CA ALA A 497 -6.09 14.55 -2.02
C ALA A 497 -7.29 13.69 -2.49
N ASP A 498 -8.18 13.32 -1.57
CA ASP A 498 -9.39 12.54 -1.81
C ASP A 498 -10.64 13.42 -1.58
N ALA A 499 -11.72 13.19 -2.33
CA ALA A 499 -12.99 13.93 -2.21
C ALA A 499 -13.87 13.50 -1.03
#